data_AF-A0A3M1HC65-F1
#
_entry.id   AF-A0A3M1HC65-F1
#
_cell.length_a   1.000
_cell.length_b   1.000
_cell.length_c   1.000
_cell.angle_alpha   90.00
_cell.angle_beta   90.00
_cell.angle_gamma   90.00
#
_symmetry.space_group_name_H-M   'P 1'
#
loop_
_entity.id
_entity.type
_entity.pdbx_description
1 polymer ?
#
loop_
_entity_poly.entity_id
_entity_poly.type
_entity_poly.pdbx_seq_one_letter_code
_entity_poly.pdbx_strand_id
1 'polypeptide(L)'
;LLGNPEKGNPKELLKLEEKLFWENWKTTFPQLLDYFQKKNPKIASLLSQKKLSPSFIQNHLKSKLKDVLQDLLQHEITSGTLKSEEIGKIPYSLRASFDRGGRLASVPNTILPLATNGFEPEVRAGYSEEVKKLDPSAPHTLGTENYIATRFTSSALERIRETGAKVEIHSGGDAETFQSLKNRGYEVISEVRSRGSRYERMYIARHPKTGEIRYAITGLSGADRIYHMEAMLRMARIKSDQVMVFGNPKVMKERNCRKLKEGLMGTSLPGEKALIGFRVKMGRELFERALASRKHRYLKETFGENPRLGLIKAMEKEKESVKKKKKKKQIEEAIKALQNRKKIDSLFEVSSDEVFKRSAWVEKMKVLEG
;
A
#
# COMPACT_ATOMS: atom_id res chain seq x y z
N LEU A 1 -15.93 -23.71 1.34
CA LEU A 1 -14.49 -24.02 1.57
C LEU A 1 -13.60 -22.79 1.36
N LEU A 2 -14.09 -21.57 1.63
CA LEU A 2 -13.27 -20.36 1.65
C LEU A 2 -13.03 -20.00 3.11
N GLY A 3 -11.83 -20.31 3.61
CA GLY A 3 -11.41 -19.96 4.95
C GLY A 3 -11.38 -18.44 5.12
N ASN A 4 -12.03 -17.97 6.17
CA ASN A 4 -12.07 -16.56 6.57
C ASN A 4 -10.64 -16.10 6.92
N PRO A 5 -10.07 -15.06 6.26
CA PRO A 5 -8.68 -14.58 6.46
C PRO A 5 -8.43 -13.89 7.81
N GLU A 6 -9.36 -13.94 8.77
CA GLU A 6 -9.25 -13.32 10.09
C GLU A 6 -8.49 -14.17 11.13
N LYS A 7 -7.89 -15.31 10.76
CA LYS A 7 -7.21 -16.20 11.71
C LYS A 7 -5.74 -15.85 12.01
N GLY A 8 -5.38 -14.57 12.01
CA GLY A 8 -4.26 -14.14 12.84
C GLY A 8 -4.72 -14.17 14.30
N ASN A 9 -3.93 -14.73 15.24
CA ASN A 9 -4.29 -14.70 16.66
C ASN A 9 -4.48 -13.23 17.09
N PRO A 10 -5.71 -12.74 17.33
CA PRO A 10 -5.94 -11.32 17.55
C PRO A 10 -5.18 -10.78 18.75
N LYS A 11 -4.88 -11.66 19.73
CA LYS A 11 -4.08 -11.32 20.91
C LYS A 11 -2.62 -11.01 20.59
N GLU A 12 -2.02 -11.66 19.59
CA GLU A 12 -0.63 -11.39 19.19
C GLU A 12 -0.50 -10.05 18.46
N LEU A 13 -1.44 -9.75 17.56
CA LEU A 13 -1.51 -8.46 16.87
C LEU A 13 -1.78 -7.32 17.84
N LEU A 14 -2.66 -7.53 18.83
CA LEU A 14 -2.94 -6.54 19.86
C LEU A 14 -1.69 -6.24 20.70
N LYS A 15 -0.99 -7.28 21.19
CA LYS A 15 0.28 -7.10 21.92
C LYS A 15 1.33 -6.38 21.08
N LEU A 16 1.35 -6.63 19.78
CA LEU A 16 2.24 -5.96 18.84
C LEU A 16 1.88 -4.48 18.67
N GLU A 17 0.61 -4.15 18.49
CA GLU A 17 0.12 -2.77 18.42
C GLU A 17 0.40 -2.02 19.74
N GLU A 18 0.26 -2.66 20.90
CA GLU A 18 0.61 -2.08 22.21
C GLU A 18 2.11 -1.78 22.34
N LYS A 19 2.99 -2.72 21.96
CA LYS A 19 4.45 -2.50 21.95
C LYS A 19 4.80 -1.30 21.06
N LEU A 20 4.19 -1.22 19.88
CA LEU A 20 4.35 -0.13 18.92
C LEU A 20 3.91 1.23 19.47
N PHE A 21 2.76 1.27 20.16
CA PHE A 21 2.29 2.47 20.83
C PHE A 21 3.31 2.97 21.85
N TRP A 22 3.82 2.08 22.71
CA TRP A 22 4.78 2.43 23.75
C TRP A 22 6.09 2.99 23.19
N GLU A 23 6.60 2.42 22.10
CA GLU A 23 7.82 2.91 21.45
C GLU A 23 7.61 4.30 20.86
N ASN A 24 6.51 4.50 20.11
CA ASN A 24 6.15 5.81 19.59
C ASN A 24 5.98 6.84 20.71
N TRP A 25 5.35 6.45 21.82
CA TRP A 25 5.20 7.28 22.99
C TRP A 25 6.57 7.61 23.61
N LYS A 26 7.42 6.63 23.86
CA LYS A 26 8.78 6.84 24.42
C LYS A 26 9.63 7.78 23.57
N THR A 27 9.55 7.70 22.24
CA THR A 27 10.30 8.60 21.36
C THR A 27 9.69 10.00 21.27
N THR A 28 8.35 10.10 21.23
CA THR A 28 7.67 11.39 20.99
C THR A 28 7.43 12.17 22.27
N PHE A 29 7.20 11.49 23.40
CA PHE A 29 6.81 12.10 24.66
C PHE A 29 7.87 13.05 25.25
N PRO A 30 9.18 12.73 25.27
CA PRO A 30 10.19 13.69 25.72
C PRO A 30 10.22 14.97 24.88
N GLN A 31 10.03 14.84 23.55
CA GLN A 31 9.98 15.98 22.64
C GLN A 31 8.72 16.82 22.85
N LEU A 32 7.60 16.18 23.19
CA LEU A 32 6.35 16.86 23.57
C LEU A 32 6.51 17.61 24.89
N LEU A 33 7.16 17.00 25.89
CA LEU A 33 7.44 17.65 27.16
C LEU A 33 8.34 18.88 26.96
N ASP A 34 9.44 18.77 26.20
CA ASP A 34 10.31 19.92 25.90
C ASP A 34 9.55 21.03 25.14
N TYR A 35 8.73 20.65 24.15
CA TYR A 35 7.89 21.60 23.43
C TYR A 35 6.92 22.35 24.36
N PHE A 36 6.16 21.63 25.19
CA PHE A 36 5.22 22.24 26.10
C PHE A 36 5.93 22.98 27.23
N GLN A 37 7.10 22.55 27.69
CA GLN A 37 7.87 23.28 28.68
C GLN A 37 8.22 24.70 28.19
N LYS A 38 8.46 24.86 26.88
CA LYS A 38 8.75 26.15 26.25
C LYS A 38 7.50 26.97 25.91
N LYS A 39 6.38 26.32 25.58
CA LYS A 39 5.17 26.99 25.05
C LYS A 39 4.02 27.12 26.03
N ASN A 40 3.84 26.12 26.90
CA ASN A 40 2.81 26.07 27.93
C ASN A 40 3.28 25.16 29.09
N PRO A 41 4.08 25.68 30.04
CA PRO A 41 4.68 24.88 31.12
C PRO A 41 3.65 24.14 31.97
N LYS A 42 2.42 24.67 32.07
CA LYS A 42 1.31 24.02 32.76
C LYS A 42 0.96 22.68 32.13
N ILE A 43 0.88 22.61 30.79
CA ILE A 43 0.63 21.34 30.08
C ILE A 43 1.79 20.36 30.30
N ALA A 44 3.04 20.82 30.25
CA ALA A 44 4.20 19.96 30.49
C ALA A 44 4.18 19.34 31.90
N SER A 45 3.86 20.15 32.91
CA SER A 45 3.73 19.70 34.30
C SER A 45 2.59 18.69 34.47
N LEU A 46 1.43 18.93 33.85
CA LEU A 46 0.32 17.97 33.88
C LEU A 46 0.71 16.66 33.20
N LEU A 47 1.29 16.72 32.00
CA LEU A 47 1.67 15.54 31.23
C LEU A 47 2.73 14.69 31.95
N SER A 48 3.72 15.29 32.61
CA SER A 48 4.78 14.56 33.31
C SER A 48 4.27 13.73 34.49
N GLN A 49 3.09 14.09 35.04
CA GLN A 49 2.45 13.37 36.14
C GLN A 49 1.54 12.23 35.66
N LYS A 50 1.18 12.19 34.37
CA LYS A 50 0.24 11.18 33.85
C LYS A 50 0.95 9.85 33.66
N LYS A 51 0.30 8.78 34.13
CA LYS A 51 0.69 7.39 33.87
C LYS A 51 -0.33 6.77 32.91
N LEU A 52 0.16 6.15 31.83
CA LEU A 52 -0.70 5.46 30.88
C LEU A 52 -1.06 4.07 31.42
N SER A 53 -2.35 3.78 31.54
CA SER A 53 -2.81 2.42 31.85
C SER A 53 -2.80 1.54 30.58
N PRO A 54 -2.75 0.20 30.72
CA PRO A 54 -2.89 -0.70 29.58
C PRO A 54 -4.21 -0.49 28.81
N SER A 55 -5.32 -0.26 29.52
CA SER A 55 -6.63 -0.01 28.90
C SER A 55 -6.65 1.28 28.08
N PHE A 56 -6.01 2.35 28.58
CA PHE A 56 -5.88 3.60 27.84
C PHE A 56 -5.12 3.38 26.52
N ILE A 57 -4.04 2.61 26.56
CA ILE A 57 -3.24 2.31 25.37
C ILE A 57 -4.04 1.53 24.34
N GLN A 58 -4.76 0.49 24.78
CA GLN A 58 -5.62 -0.31 23.90
C GLN A 58 -6.67 0.56 23.20
N ASN A 59 -7.26 1.53 23.90
CA ASN A 59 -8.22 2.47 23.33
C ASN A 59 -7.59 3.42 22.30
N HIS A 60 -6.27 3.62 22.36
CA HIS A 60 -5.56 4.63 21.59
C HIS A 60 -4.54 4.09 20.57
N LEU A 61 -4.49 2.77 20.35
CA LEU A 61 -3.58 2.14 19.37
C LEU A 61 -3.64 2.77 17.97
N LYS A 62 -4.82 3.30 17.60
CA LYS A 62 -5.09 3.88 16.27
C LYS A 62 -5.46 5.37 16.32
N SER A 63 -5.55 5.97 17.51
CA SER A 63 -5.93 7.39 17.71
C SER A 63 -4.80 8.33 17.29
N LYS A 64 -5.11 9.55 16.85
CA LYS A 64 -4.05 10.54 16.56
C LYS A 64 -3.52 11.12 17.87
N LEU A 65 -2.30 11.65 17.87
CA LEU A 65 -1.65 12.23 19.05
C LEU A 65 -2.53 13.26 19.75
N LYS A 66 -3.23 14.10 18.98
CA LYS A 66 -4.16 15.09 19.51
C LYS A 66 -5.25 14.42 20.36
N ASP A 67 -5.86 13.37 19.84
CA ASP A 67 -6.96 12.66 20.49
C ASP A 67 -6.44 11.95 21.76
N VAL A 68 -5.24 11.36 21.70
CA VAL A 68 -4.57 10.76 22.87
C VAL A 68 -4.32 11.80 23.96
N LEU A 69 -3.80 12.97 23.61
CA LEU A 69 -3.52 14.02 24.60
C LEU A 69 -4.80 14.66 25.15
N GLN A 70 -5.84 14.78 24.34
CA GLN A 70 -7.14 15.27 24.80
C GLN A 70 -7.75 14.31 25.82
N ASP A 71 -7.75 13.00 25.55
CA ASP A 71 -8.28 12.03 26.51
C ASP A 71 -7.42 11.96 27.78
N LEU A 72 -6.09 12.02 27.64
CA LEU A 72 -5.16 12.01 28.77
C LEU A 72 -5.34 13.21 29.72
N LEU A 73 -5.76 14.36 29.17
CA LEU A 73 -6.00 15.63 29.88
C LEU A 73 -7.50 15.96 30.01
N GLN A 74 -8.38 14.98 29.81
CA GLN A 74 -9.82 15.20 29.73
C GLN A 74 -10.39 15.83 31.01
N HIS A 75 -9.86 15.45 32.17
CA HIS A 75 -10.26 16.01 33.46
C HIS A 75 -9.97 17.51 33.54
N GLU A 76 -8.76 17.93 33.15
CA GLU A 76 -8.34 19.33 33.17
C GLU A 76 -9.06 20.17 32.11
N ILE A 77 -9.42 19.57 30.99
CA ILE A 77 -10.27 20.21 29.97
C ILE A 77 -11.68 20.43 30.51
N THR A 78 -12.27 19.40 31.13
CA THR A 78 -13.66 19.43 31.62
C THR A 78 -13.81 20.38 32.80
N SER A 79 -12.80 20.48 33.67
CA SER A 79 -12.81 21.43 34.80
C SER A 79 -12.52 22.88 34.38
N GLY A 80 -12.28 23.15 33.10
CA GLY A 80 -11.92 24.48 32.58
C GLY A 80 -10.49 24.92 32.92
N THR A 81 -9.69 24.05 33.54
CA THR A 81 -8.30 24.32 33.90
C THR A 81 -7.40 24.42 32.66
N LEU A 82 -7.78 23.76 31.57
CA LEU A 82 -7.07 23.76 30.28
C LEU A 82 -8.08 23.96 29.14
N LYS A 83 -7.74 24.77 28.13
CA LYS A 83 -8.57 24.90 26.93
C LYS A 83 -8.19 23.84 25.90
N SER A 84 -9.18 23.19 25.30
CA SER A 84 -8.96 22.11 24.32
C SER A 84 -8.12 22.56 23.11
N GLU A 85 -8.23 23.84 22.73
CA GLU A 85 -7.48 24.44 21.62
C GLU A 85 -5.98 24.50 21.89
N GLU A 86 -5.56 24.54 23.16
CA GLU A 86 -4.14 24.62 23.54
C GLU A 86 -3.40 23.32 23.23
N ILE A 87 -4.09 22.17 23.30
CA ILE A 87 -3.57 20.86 22.90
C ILE A 87 -3.45 20.77 21.36
N GLY A 88 -4.31 21.48 20.63
CA GLY A 88 -4.35 21.44 19.16
C GLY A 88 -3.15 22.07 18.46
N LYS A 89 -2.35 22.88 19.15
CA LYS A 89 -1.25 23.68 18.57
C LYS A 89 0.08 22.93 18.39
N ILE A 90 0.08 21.60 18.50
CA ILE A 90 1.29 20.79 18.38
C ILE A 90 1.85 20.85 16.96
N PRO A 91 3.17 21.11 16.79
CA PRO A 91 3.84 21.12 15.50
C PRO A 91 3.56 19.83 14.72
N TYR A 92 3.33 19.97 13.42
CA TYR A 92 3.10 18.84 12.53
C TYR A 92 4.25 17.82 12.56
N SER A 93 5.50 18.25 12.79
CA SER A 93 6.65 17.34 12.91
C SER A 93 6.49 16.33 14.05
N LEU A 94 6.09 16.79 15.24
CA LEU A 94 5.83 15.96 16.43
C LEU A 94 4.59 15.10 16.23
N ARG A 95 3.50 15.73 15.76
CA ARG A 95 2.25 15.01 15.48
C ARG A 95 2.45 13.90 14.46
N ALA A 96 3.13 14.18 13.34
CA ALA A 96 3.37 13.20 12.30
C ALA A 96 4.30 12.06 12.75
N SER A 97 5.18 12.31 13.74
CA SER A 97 6.01 11.26 14.33
C SER A 97 5.15 10.21 15.04
N PHE A 98 4.18 10.63 15.85
CA PHE A 98 3.26 9.72 16.54
C PHE A 98 2.14 9.19 15.63
N ASP A 99 1.58 10.03 14.78
CA ASP A 99 0.45 9.68 13.89
C ASP A 99 0.85 8.70 12.79
N ARG A 100 2.11 8.73 12.35
CA ARG A 100 2.63 7.88 11.27
C ARG A 100 3.75 6.95 11.70
N GLY A 101 4.28 7.10 12.90
CA GLY A 101 5.28 6.18 13.43
C GLY A 101 4.64 4.83 13.70
N GLY A 102 5.21 3.77 13.16
CA GLY A 102 5.01 2.40 13.65
C GLY A 102 3.57 1.88 13.65
N ARG A 103 2.65 2.41 12.85
CA ARG A 103 1.28 1.86 12.82
C ARG A 103 1.20 0.70 11.84
N LEU A 104 0.53 -0.36 12.29
CA LEU A 104 0.04 -1.39 11.39
C LEU A 104 -1.25 -0.88 10.75
N ALA A 105 -1.28 -0.84 9.43
CA ALA A 105 -2.50 -0.54 8.67
C ALA A 105 -3.03 -1.82 8.04
N SER A 106 -4.35 -1.95 7.97
CA SER A 106 -5.01 -3.03 7.22
C SER A 106 -4.66 -2.91 5.73
N VAL A 107 -4.33 -4.04 5.10
CA VAL A 107 -4.12 -4.09 3.66
C VAL A 107 -5.47 -4.26 2.97
N PRO A 108 -5.84 -3.42 1.99
CA PRO A 108 -7.10 -3.58 1.28
C PRO A 108 -7.18 -4.95 0.57
N ASN A 109 -8.29 -5.66 0.73
CA ASN A 109 -8.50 -6.95 0.05
C ASN A 109 -8.48 -6.84 -1.48
N THR A 110 -8.73 -5.65 -2.02
CA THR A 110 -8.75 -5.38 -3.47
C THR A 110 -7.39 -5.51 -4.14
N ILE A 111 -6.30 -5.41 -3.38
CA ILE A 111 -4.94 -5.55 -3.91
C ILE A 111 -4.33 -6.92 -3.63
N LEU A 112 -4.95 -7.74 -2.78
CA LEU A 112 -4.49 -9.08 -2.46
C LEU A 112 -4.87 -10.09 -3.56
N PRO A 113 -3.97 -11.00 -3.96
CA PRO A 113 -4.27 -12.02 -4.96
C PRO A 113 -5.27 -13.05 -4.43
N LEU A 114 -6.29 -13.36 -5.24
CA LEU A 114 -7.32 -14.33 -4.89
C LEU A 114 -6.84 -15.78 -4.99
N ALA A 115 -5.88 -16.05 -5.88
CA ALA A 115 -5.35 -17.38 -6.16
C ALA A 115 -3.84 -17.34 -6.41
N THR A 116 -3.20 -18.50 -6.31
CA THR A 116 -1.83 -18.68 -6.78
C THR A 116 -1.77 -18.65 -8.31
N ASN A 117 -0.58 -18.40 -8.86
CA ASN A 117 -0.30 -18.50 -10.29
C ASN A 117 1.17 -18.89 -10.52
N GLY A 118 1.60 -19.02 -11.77
CA GLY A 118 2.99 -19.37 -12.12
C GLY A 118 4.00 -18.21 -12.02
N PHE A 119 3.71 -17.14 -11.28
CA PHE A 119 4.68 -16.06 -11.08
C PHE A 119 5.74 -16.44 -10.05
N GLU A 120 6.96 -16.69 -10.53
CA GLU A 120 8.12 -17.02 -9.70
C GLU A 120 9.27 -16.07 -10.04
N PRO A 121 9.48 -15.00 -9.24
CA PRO A 121 10.60 -14.10 -9.47
C PRO A 121 11.92 -14.76 -9.05
N GLU A 122 13.01 -14.40 -9.73
CA GLU A 122 14.37 -14.76 -9.33
C GLU A 122 14.64 -14.34 -7.87
N VAL A 123 15.36 -15.16 -7.10
CA VAL A 123 15.62 -14.90 -5.69
C VAL A 123 17.11 -14.88 -5.42
N ARG A 124 17.59 -13.83 -4.75
CA ARG A 124 18.96 -13.69 -4.28
C ARG A 124 18.99 -13.56 -2.77
N ALA A 125 19.77 -14.41 -2.09
CA ALA A 125 19.98 -14.32 -0.66
C ALA A 125 21.06 -13.27 -0.33
N GLY A 126 20.86 -12.53 0.76
CA GLY A 126 21.81 -11.59 1.32
C GLY A 126 21.97 -10.28 0.55
N TYR A 127 23.00 -9.53 0.94
CA TYR A 127 23.36 -8.26 0.30
C TYR A 127 24.12 -8.46 -1.01
N SER A 128 23.98 -7.52 -1.93
CA SER A 128 24.75 -7.48 -3.18
C SER A 128 26.22 -7.21 -2.91
N GLU A 129 27.11 -7.58 -3.83
CA GLU A 129 28.55 -7.33 -3.67
C GLU A 129 28.87 -5.83 -3.58
N GLU A 130 28.12 -4.99 -4.29
CA GLU A 130 28.24 -3.53 -4.22
C GLU A 130 27.89 -3.02 -2.82
N VAL A 131 26.81 -3.53 -2.23
CA VAL A 131 26.38 -3.13 -0.89
C VAL A 131 27.32 -3.69 0.17
N LYS A 132 27.88 -4.89 0.01
CA LYS A 132 28.86 -5.48 0.96
C LYS A 132 30.14 -4.65 1.08
N LYS A 133 30.56 -3.96 0.01
CA LYS A 133 31.76 -3.10 0.00
C LYS A 133 31.60 -1.80 0.80
N LEU A 134 30.36 -1.40 1.13
CA LEU A 134 30.13 -0.20 1.93
C LEU A 134 30.66 -0.40 3.36
N ASP A 135 31.10 0.67 4.02
CA ASP A 135 31.30 0.65 5.47
C ASP A 135 30.05 1.24 6.13
N PRO A 136 29.20 0.43 6.81
CA PRO A 136 27.98 0.92 7.44
C PRO A 136 28.25 1.77 8.69
N SER A 137 29.51 1.84 9.16
CA SER A 137 29.93 2.65 10.31
C SER A 137 30.61 3.95 9.92
N ALA A 138 30.87 4.16 8.62
CA ALA A 138 31.50 5.38 8.14
C ALA A 138 30.64 6.61 8.48
N PRO A 139 31.27 7.77 8.76
CA PRO A 139 30.53 9.01 8.97
C PRO A 139 29.65 9.35 7.76
N HIS A 140 28.38 9.64 8.03
CA HIS A 140 27.43 10.05 7.00
C HIS A 140 27.06 11.52 7.16
N THR A 141 26.97 12.24 6.04
CA THR A 141 26.55 13.65 6.01
C THR A 141 25.05 13.82 6.27
N LEU A 142 24.28 12.75 6.18
CA LEU A 142 22.87 12.69 6.53
C LEU A 142 22.70 12.01 7.89
N GLY A 143 21.72 12.45 8.69
CA GLY A 143 21.31 11.75 9.91
C GLY A 143 20.69 10.38 9.59
N THR A 144 21.55 9.41 9.30
CA THR A 144 21.22 8.09 8.72
C THR A 144 20.20 7.34 9.55
N GLU A 145 20.31 7.36 10.88
CA GLU A 145 19.37 6.69 11.77
C GLU A 145 17.95 7.24 11.62
N ASN A 146 17.80 8.56 11.65
CA ASN A 146 16.51 9.22 11.46
C ASN A 146 15.97 8.97 10.06
N TYR A 147 16.82 9.03 9.04
CA TYR A 147 16.42 8.75 7.66
C TYR A 147 15.87 7.32 7.51
N ILE A 148 16.61 6.32 8.00
CA ILE A 148 16.22 4.91 7.98
C ILE A 148 14.94 4.69 8.78
N ALA A 149 14.85 5.24 10.00
CA ALA A 149 13.66 5.14 10.84
C ALA A 149 12.42 5.76 10.18
N THR A 150 12.57 6.83 9.40
CA THR A 150 11.43 7.40 8.66
C THR A 150 10.93 6.53 7.50
N ARG A 151 11.73 5.56 7.03
CA ARG A 151 11.42 4.64 5.93
C ARG A 151 10.86 3.33 6.43
N PHE A 152 11.52 2.70 7.42
CA PHE A 152 11.13 1.38 7.93
C PHE A 152 10.46 1.40 9.30
N THR A 153 10.48 2.53 10.02
CA THR A 153 10.18 2.62 11.47
C THR A 153 11.23 1.90 12.33
N SER A 154 11.73 2.57 13.38
CA SER A 154 12.70 1.97 14.30
C SER A 154 12.19 0.66 14.90
N SER A 155 10.90 0.61 15.19
CA SER A 155 10.22 -0.52 15.79
C SER A 155 10.21 -1.77 14.90
N ALA A 156 9.95 -1.62 13.60
CA ALA A 156 10.01 -2.76 12.70
C ALA A 156 11.43 -3.28 12.56
N LEU A 157 12.42 -2.38 12.47
CA LEU A 157 13.84 -2.77 12.40
C LEU A 157 14.29 -3.49 13.67
N GLU A 158 13.90 -3.01 14.85
CA GLU A 158 14.17 -3.67 16.12
C GLU A 158 13.55 -5.05 16.17
N ARG A 159 12.28 -5.20 15.80
CA ARG A 159 11.63 -6.52 15.73
C ARG A 159 12.33 -7.47 14.77
N ILE A 160 12.72 -7.00 13.58
CA ILE A 160 13.47 -7.81 12.62
C ILE A 160 14.77 -8.32 13.27
N ARG A 161 15.51 -7.45 13.99
CA ARG A 161 16.74 -7.86 14.68
C ARG A 161 16.49 -8.84 15.83
N GLU A 162 15.50 -8.57 16.67
CA GLU A 162 15.16 -9.39 17.85
C GLU A 162 14.66 -10.79 17.44
N THR A 163 13.80 -10.86 16.42
CA THR A 163 13.11 -12.11 16.06
C THR A 163 13.85 -12.94 15.01
N GLY A 164 14.87 -12.37 14.36
CA GLY A 164 15.52 -13.03 13.22
C GLY A 164 14.64 -13.09 11.96
N ALA A 165 13.50 -12.39 11.92
CA ALA A 165 12.57 -12.41 10.79
C ALA A 165 13.27 -12.04 9.47
N LYS A 166 12.82 -12.65 8.37
CA LYS A 166 13.36 -12.33 7.04
C LYS A 166 12.78 -11.01 6.53
N VAL A 167 13.63 -10.25 5.83
CA VAL A 167 13.26 -9.04 5.09
C VAL A 167 13.42 -9.32 3.60
N GLU A 168 12.33 -9.20 2.86
CA GLU A 168 12.27 -9.41 1.42
C GLU A 168 12.19 -8.07 0.69
N ILE A 169 13.11 -7.82 -0.23
CA ILE A 169 13.15 -6.64 -1.09
C ILE A 169 12.63 -7.07 -2.46
N HIS A 170 11.45 -6.58 -2.87
CA HIS A 170 10.82 -6.97 -4.13
C HIS A 170 11.04 -5.93 -5.22
N SER A 171 11.61 -6.35 -6.35
CA SER A 171 11.68 -5.61 -7.60
C SER A 171 10.31 -5.63 -8.27
N GLY A 172 9.44 -4.69 -7.92
CA GLY A 172 8.06 -4.66 -8.40
C GLY A 172 7.14 -3.82 -7.54
N GLY A 173 5.85 -3.86 -7.87
CA GLY A 173 4.79 -3.23 -7.08
C GLY A 173 4.14 -4.20 -6.10
N ASP A 174 3.08 -3.71 -5.45
CA ASP A 174 2.25 -4.48 -4.52
C ASP A 174 1.76 -5.79 -5.16
N ALA A 175 1.30 -5.74 -6.41
CA ALA A 175 0.73 -6.89 -7.11
C ALA A 175 1.73 -8.05 -7.28
N GLU A 176 2.93 -7.78 -7.78
CA GLU A 176 3.98 -8.79 -7.95
C GLU A 176 4.45 -9.34 -6.59
N THR A 177 4.64 -8.44 -5.61
CA THR A 177 5.08 -8.80 -4.26
C THR A 177 4.08 -9.74 -3.59
N PHE A 178 2.80 -9.39 -3.61
CA PHE A 178 1.76 -10.19 -2.97
C PHE A 178 1.52 -11.50 -3.69
N GLN A 179 1.63 -11.51 -5.02
CA GLN A 179 1.56 -12.75 -5.77
C GLN A 179 2.72 -13.70 -5.42
N SER A 180 3.95 -13.19 -5.34
CA SER A 180 5.12 -13.97 -4.89
C SER A 180 4.93 -14.54 -3.49
N LEU A 181 4.41 -13.74 -2.55
CA LEU A 181 4.10 -14.19 -1.19
C LEU A 181 3.01 -15.27 -1.20
N LYS A 182 1.91 -15.05 -1.93
CA LYS A 182 0.78 -15.99 -2.03
C LYS A 182 1.20 -17.33 -2.62
N ASN A 183 2.01 -17.32 -3.67
CA ASN A 183 2.52 -18.54 -4.32
C ASN A 183 3.38 -19.38 -3.36
N ARG A 184 4.08 -18.72 -2.42
CA ARG A 184 4.87 -19.38 -1.36
C ARG A 184 4.07 -19.66 -0.08
N GLY A 185 2.75 -19.50 -0.11
CA GLY A 185 1.86 -19.80 1.01
C GLY A 185 1.80 -18.72 2.11
N TYR A 186 2.33 -17.52 1.87
CA TYR A 186 2.26 -16.42 2.83
C TYR A 186 0.97 -15.60 2.68
N GLU A 187 0.48 -15.10 3.80
CA GLU A 187 -0.64 -14.17 3.88
C GLU A 187 -0.15 -12.81 4.34
N VAL A 188 -0.46 -11.76 3.57
CA VAL A 188 -0.14 -10.39 3.95
C VAL A 188 -1.14 -9.93 5.02
N ILE A 189 -0.65 -9.66 6.22
CA ILE A 189 -1.52 -9.35 7.38
C ILE A 189 -1.65 -7.84 7.63
N SER A 190 -0.61 -7.06 7.36
CA SER A 190 -0.61 -5.61 7.64
C SER A 190 0.46 -4.87 6.87
N GLU A 191 0.27 -3.57 6.67
CA GLU A 191 1.28 -2.63 6.22
C GLU A 191 1.95 -1.95 7.42
N VAL A 192 3.29 -1.89 7.45
CA VAL A 192 4.04 -1.02 8.35
C VAL A 192 4.10 0.37 7.73
N ARG A 193 3.26 1.28 8.23
CA ARG A 193 3.27 2.67 7.76
C ARG A 193 4.39 3.44 8.42
N SER A 194 5.16 4.15 7.60
CA SER A 194 6.20 5.07 8.04
C SER A 194 5.96 6.48 7.48
N ARG A 195 6.63 7.47 8.08
CA ARG A 195 6.39 8.89 7.77
C ARG A 195 6.89 9.30 6.38
N GLY A 196 7.97 8.69 5.89
CA GLY A 196 8.67 9.06 4.67
C GLY A 196 8.36 8.19 3.45
N SER A 197 7.77 7.02 3.65
CA SER A 197 7.62 5.97 2.64
C SER A 197 6.41 6.24 1.74
N ARG A 198 6.60 7.08 0.71
CA ARG A 198 5.57 7.36 -0.31
C ARG A 198 5.62 6.40 -1.48
N TYR A 199 6.78 5.80 -1.76
CA TYR A 199 7.01 4.99 -2.96
C TYR A 199 7.28 3.55 -2.59
N GLU A 200 8.27 3.33 -1.74
CA GLU A 200 8.46 2.07 -1.05
C GLU A 200 7.37 1.88 0.00
N ARG A 201 6.97 0.65 0.25
CA ARG A 201 6.04 0.28 1.31
C ARG A 201 6.56 -1.00 1.93
N MET A 202 6.32 -1.18 3.22
CA MET A 202 6.71 -2.40 3.92
C MET A 202 5.47 -3.10 4.45
N TYR A 203 5.37 -4.39 4.20
CA TYR A 203 4.28 -5.23 4.68
C TYR A 203 4.80 -6.32 5.60
N ILE A 204 3.94 -6.79 6.47
CA ILE A 204 4.15 -8.00 7.26
C ILE A 204 3.35 -9.11 6.60
N ALA A 205 4.01 -10.24 6.36
CA ALA A 205 3.39 -11.45 5.87
C ALA A 205 3.64 -12.61 6.84
N ARG A 206 2.65 -13.49 7.01
CA ARG A 206 2.71 -14.64 7.89
C ARG A 206 2.44 -15.92 7.10
N HIS A 207 3.24 -16.95 7.33
CA HIS A 207 2.90 -18.28 6.84
C HIS A 207 1.91 -18.95 7.82
N PRO A 208 0.70 -19.32 7.38
CA PRO A 208 -0.37 -19.74 8.29
C PRO A 208 -0.09 -21.07 9.00
N LYS A 209 0.70 -21.96 8.39
CA LYS A 209 1.01 -23.27 8.99
C LYS A 209 2.17 -23.22 9.99
N THR A 210 3.16 -22.36 9.76
CA THR A 210 4.41 -22.34 10.53
C THR A 210 4.49 -21.14 11.48
N GLY A 211 3.63 -20.13 11.30
CA GLY A 211 3.72 -18.87 12.05
C GLY A 211 4.88 -17.97 11.63
N GLU A 212 5.68 -18.38 10.63
CA GLU A 212 6.84 -17.61 10.16
C GLU A 212 6.43 -16.22 9.69
N ILE A 213 7.11 -15.19 10.19
CA ILE A 213 6.88 -13.78 9.85
C ILE A 213 7.97 -13.28 8.90
N ARG A 214 7.53 -12.56 7.87
CA ARG A 214 8.40 -11.86 6.92
C ARG A 214 8.00 -10.42 6.73
N TYR A 215 8.98 -9.56 6.49
CA TYR A 215 8.78 -8.16 6.13
C TYR A 215 9.04 -7.99 4.64
N ALA A 216 8.04 -7.62 3.85
CA ALA A 216 8.17 -7.44 2.41
C ALA A 216 8.17 -5.96 2.03
N ILE A 217 9.30 -5.49 1.52
CA ILE A 217 9.49 -4.15 0.95
C ILE A 217 9.16 -4.20 -0.54
N THR A 218 8.31 -3.30 -1.00
CA THR A 218 7.77 -3.24 -2.37
C THR A 218 7.93 -1.83 -2.95
N GLY A 219 7.45 -1.60 -4.17
CA GLY A 219 7.41 -0.28 -4.80
C GLY A 219 8.77 0.16 -5.35
N LEU A 220 9.67 -0.80 -5.55
CA LEU A 220 11.03 -0.57 -5.97
C LEU A 220 11.15 -0.81 -7.48
N SER A 221 11.45 0.26 -8.20
CA SER A 221 11.79 0.21 -9.62
C SER A 221 13.23 0.67 -9.79
N GLY A 222 14.01 -0.11 -10.55
CA GLY A 222 15.44 0.16 -10.76
C GLY A 222 16.35 -0.54 -9.75
N ALA A 223 17.58 -0.81 -10.19
CA ALA A 223 18.60 -1.46 -9.37
C ALA A 223 19.15 -0.54 -8.28
N ASP A 224 19.24 0.76 -8.57
CA ASP A 224 19.63 1.82 -7.63
C ASP A 224 18.77 1.81 -6.37
N ARG A 225 17.43 1.68 -6.53
CA ARG A 225 16.52 1.63 -5.39
C ARG A 225 16.66 0.36 -4.56
N ILE A 226 16.94 -0.77 -5.21
CA ILE A 226 17.20 -2.02 -4.51
C ILE A 226 18.49 -1.90 -3.69
N TYR A 227 19.58 -1.44 -4.30
CA TYR A 227 20.84 -1.19 -3.60
C TYR A 227 20.68 -0.19 -2.45
N HIS A 228 19.86 0.85 -2.63
CA HIS A 228 19.54 1.80 -1.58
C HIS A 228 18.80 1.14 -0.40
N MET A 229 17.80 0.29 -0.65
CA MET A 229 17.12 -0.46 0.42
C MET A 229 18.08 -1.41 1.13
N GLU A 230 18.89 -2.16 0.38
CA GLU A 230 19.89 -3.06 0.91
C GLU A 230 20.90 -2.33 1.82
N ALA A 231 21.45 -1.20 1.35
CA ALA A 231 22.37 -0.38 2.12
C ALA A 231 21.71 0.13 3.41
N MET A 232 20.47 0.61 3.34
CA MET A 232 19.74 1.04 4.55
C MET A 232 19.52 -0.09 5.55
N LEU A 233 19.16 -1.30 5.10
CA LEU A 233 19.02 -2.44 6.01
C LEU A 233 20.37 -2.82 6.64
N ARG A 234 21.45 -2.73 5.88
CA ARG A 234 22.80 -3.01 6.40
C ARG A 234 23.24 -1.97 7.43
N MET A 235 23.02 -0.68 7.17
CA MET A 235 23.23 0.41 8.14
C MET A 235 22.33 0.25 9.38
N ALA A 236 21.13 -0.31 9.22
CA ALA A 236 20.23 -0.68 10.31
C ALA A 236 20.65 -1.96 11.07
N ARG A 237 21.80 -2.55 10.74
CA ARG A 237 22.37 -3.76 11.35
C ARG A 237 21.47 -4.99 11.21
N ILE A 238 20.73 -5.11 10.10
CA ILE A 238 20.06 -6.35 9.74
C ILE A 238 21.11 -7.34 9.23
N LYS A 239 21.05 -8.61 9.66
CA LYS A 239 22.04 -9.60 9.24
C LYS A 239 21.82 -10.01 7.78
N SER A 240 22.90 -10.34 7.07
CA SER A 240 22.82 -10.71 5.65
C SER A 240 21.93 -11.93 5.41
N ASP A 241 21.97 -12.93 6.29
CA ASP A 241 21.12 -14.12 6.19
C ASP A 241 19.63 -13.81 6.36
N GLN A 242 19.27 -12.67 6.95
CA GLN A 242 17.89 -12.20 7.06
C GLN A 242 17.36 -11.53 5.80
N VAL A 243 18.22 -11.12 4.86
CA VAL A 243 17.83 -10.34 3.69
C VAL A 243 17.66 -11.24 2.47
N MET A 244 16.58 -11.01 1.72
CA MET A 244 16.27 -11.70 0.47
C MET A 244 15.86 -10.66 -0.56
N VAL A 245 16.33 -10.77 -1.81
CA VAL A 245 15.93 -9.90 -2.92
C VAL A 245 15.18 -10.72 -3.95
N PHE A 246 13.98 -10.27 -4.29
CA PHE A 246 13.07 -10.95 -5.22
C PHE A 246 12.91 -10.12 -6.49
N GLY A 247 13.15 -10.77 -7.63
CA GLY A 247 13.06 -10.20 -8.96
C GLY A 247 14.33 -9.48 -9.39
N ASN A 248 14.50 -9.38 -10.69
CA ASN A 248 15.61 -8.69 -11.32
C ASN A 248 15.14 -7.36 -11.91
N PRO A 249 15.67 -6.20 -11.46
CA PRO A 249 15.28 -4.89 -11.97
C PRO A 249 15.37 -4.74 -13.49
N LYS A 250 16.37 -5.37 -14.12
CA LYS A 250 16.56 -5.31 -15.57
C LYS A 250 15.43 -6.06 -16.29
N VAL A 251 15.17 -7.30 -15.87
CA VAL A 251 14.08 -8.13 -16.41
C VAL A 251 12.72 -7.47 -16.20
N MET A 252 12.49 -6.87 -15.02
CA MET A 252 11.25 -6.16 -14.73
C MET A 252 11.09 -4.90 -15.58
N LYS A 253 12.18 -4.13 -15.78
CA LYS A 253 12.18 -2.97 -16.67
C LYS A 253 11.87 -3.37 -18.12
N GLU A 254 12.50 -4.43 -18.62
CA GLU A 254 12.25 -4.96 -19.96
C GLU A 254 10.82 -5.46 -20.14
N ARG A 255 10.30 -6.21 -19.16
CA ARG A 255 8.91 -6.67 -19.15
C ARG A 255 7.93 -5.50 -19.17
N ASN A 256 8.18 -4.47 -18.37
CA ASN A 256 7.34 -3.27 -18.33
C ASN A 256 7.43 -2.48 -19.63
N CYS A 257 8.63 -2.35 -20.21
CA CYS A 257 8.84 -1.73 -21.51
C CYS A 257 8.09 -2.48 -22.62
N ARG A 258 8.18 -3.82 -22.64
CA ARG A 258 7.46 -4.67 -23.60
C ARG A 258 5.95 -4.50 -23.48
N LYS A 259 5.41 -4.59 -22.27
CA LYS A 259 3.97 -4.37 -22.01
C LYS A 259 3.52 -2.98 -22.45
N LEU A 260 4.33 -1.95 -22.19
CA LEU A 260 4.05 -0.59 -22.62
C LEU A 260 4.06 -0.49 -24.15
N LYS A 261 5.06 -1.07 -24.82
CA LYS A 261 5.17 -1.11 -26.28
C LYS A 261 3.99 -1.86 -26.91
N GLU A 262 3.63 -3.03 -26.41
CA GLU A 262 2.45 -3.79 -26.83
C GLU A 262 1.17 -2.98 -26.65
N GLY A 263 1.01 -2.32 -25.51
CA GLY A 263 -0.13 -1.43 -25.24
C GLY A 263 -0.19 -0.26 -26.21
N LEU A 264 0.96 0.38 -26.50
CA LEU A 264 1.06 1.53 -27.40
C LEU A 264 0.85 1.14 -28.87
N MET A 265 1.40 0.01 -29.32
CA MET A 265 1.18 -0.50 -30.68
C MET A 265 -0.30 -0.83 -30.95
N GLY A 266 -1.09 -1.05 -29.89
CA GLY A 266 -2.54 -1.21 -30.00
C GLY A 266 -3.35 0.09 -29.99
N THR A 267 -2.71 1.27 -29.94
CA THR A 267 -3.41 2.57 -29.74
C THR A 267 -3.41 3.52 -30.94
N SER A 268 -2.51 3.35 -31.92
CA SER A 268 -2.47 4.12 -33.19
C SER A 268 -1.45 3.52 -34.17
N LEU A 269 -1.51 3.91 -35.46
CA LEU A 269 -0.48 3.48 -36.43
C LEU A 269 0.88 4.11 -36.10
N PRO A 270 2.00 3.41 -36.35
CA PRO A 270 3.34 3.96 -36.12
C PRO A 270 3.54 5.29 -36.84
N GLY A 271 4.07 6.31 -36.15
CA GLY A 271 4.45 7.59 -36.74
C GLY A 271 3.36 8.67 -36.79
N GLU A 272 2.10 8.36 -36.48
CA GLU A 272 1.02 9.36 -36.54
C GLU A 272 1.02 10.37 -35.39
N LYS A 273 1.57 10.02 -34.22
CA LYS A 273 1.54 10.88 -33.02
C LYS A 273 2.83 10.76 -32.21
N ALA A 274 3.42 11.91 -31.85
CA ALA A 274 4.50 11.99 -30.87
C ALA A 274 3.94 12.13 -29.46
N LEU A 275 4.57 11.45 -28.49
CA LEU A 275 4.11 11.35 -27.11
C LEU A 275 5.20 11.90 -26.17
N ILE A 276 5.01 13.12 -25.63
CA ILE A 276 5.97 13.83 -24.77
C ILE A 276 5.41 13.94 -23.32
N GLY A 277 6.24 13.69 -22.29
CA GLY A 277 5.89 13.95 -20.87
C GLY A 277 5.32 12.76 -20.05
N PHE A 278 5.91 11.57 -20.18
CA PHE A 278 5.17 10.30 -20.12
C PHE A 278 5.10 9.48 -18.82
N ARG A 279 5.22 10.07 -17.62
CA ARG A 279 5.72 9.26 -16.48
C ARG A 279 4.73 8.53 -15.55
N VAL A 280 3.47 8.94 -15.34
CA VAL A 280 2.64 8.26 -14.31
C VAL A 280 1.16 8.10 -14.67
N LYS A 281 0.45 9.19 -14.99
CA LYS A 281 -1.01 9.13 -15.22
C LYS A 281 -1.38 8.45 -16.54
N MET A 282 -0.67 8.73 -17.62
CA MET A 282 -0.96 8.10 -18.91
C MET A 282 -0.56 6.63 -18.94
N GLY A 283 0.49 6.21 -18.23
CA GLY A 283 0.81 4.78 -18.07
C GLY A 283 -0.29 4.01 -17.34
N ARG A 284 -0.86 4.60 -16.29
CA ARG A 284 -2.05 4.06 -15.61
C ARG A 284 -3.26 4.04 -16.54
N GLU A 285 -3.48 5.10 -17.31
CA GLU A 285 -4.60 5.19 -18.24
C GLU A 285 -4.46 4.19 -19.41
N LEU A 286 -3.27 4.02 -19.96
CA LEU A 286 -2.95 3.01 -20.99
C LEU A 286 -3.07 1.59 -20.44
N PHE A 287 -2.70 1.36 -19.18
CA PHE A 287 -2.92 0.08 -18.50
C PHE A 287 -4.40 -0.20 -18.26
N GLU A 288 -5.17 0.79 -17.78
CA GLU A 288 -6.61 0.70 -17.61
C GLU A 288 -7.32 0.49 -18.96
N ARG A 289 -6.85 1.15 -20.03
CA ARG A 289 -7.29 0.94 -21.43
C ARG A 289 -6.97 -0.46 -21.94
N ALA A 290 -5.74 -0.94 -21.75
CA ALA A 290 -5.35 -2.30 -22.16
C ALA A 290 -6.16 -3.39 -21.41
N LEU A 291 -6.43 -3.18 -20.12
CA LEU A 291 -7.32 -4.03 -19.35
C LEU A 291 -8.77 -3.97 -19.86
N ALA A 292 -9.28 -2.78 -20.20
CA ALA A 292 -10.60 -2.62 -20.77
C ALA A 292 -10.72 -3.31 -22.14
N SER A 293 -9.75 -3.13 -23.04
CA SER A 293 -9.72 -3.79 -24.34
C SER A 293 -9.61 -5.31 -24.24
N ARG A 294 -8.83 -5.84 -23.29
CA ARG A 294 -8.78 -7.30 -23.02
C ARG A 294 -10.10 -7.83 -22.50
N LYS A 295 -10.74 -7.12 -21.57
CA LYS A 295 -12.08 -7.48 -21.08
C LYS A 295 -13.10 -7.43 -22.20
N HIS A 296 -13.05 -6.41 -23.06
CA HIS A 296 -13.93 -6.29 -24.23
C HIS A 296 -13.74 -7.45 -25.21
N ARG A 297 -12.49 -7.78 -25.54
CA ARG A 297 -12.19 -8.93 -26.40
C ARG A 297 -12.67 -10.25 -25.80
N TYR A 298 -12.39 -10.49 -24.52
CA TYR A 298 -12.91 -11.65 -23.79
C TYR A 298 -14.44 -11.71 -23.83
N LEU A 299 -15.11 -10.57 -23.63
CA LEU A 299 -16.57 -10.48 -23.69
C LEU A 299 -17.09 -10.76 -25.10
N LYS A 300 -16.42 -10.29 -26.16
CA LYS A 300 -16.75 -10.63 -27.55
C LYS A 300 -16.55 -12.11 -27.88
N GLU A 301 -15.42 -12.69 -27.45
CA GLU A 301 -15.14 -14.12 -27.63
C GLU A 301 -16.15 -15.00 -26.88
N THR A 302 -16.58 -14.56 -25.69
CA THR A 302 -17.47 -15.35 -24.82
C THR A 302 -18.96 -15.16 -25.15
N PHE A 303 -19.37 -13.95 -25.52
CA PHE A 303 -20.78 -13.56 -25.67
C PHE A 303 -21.14 -13.11 -27.10
N GLY A 304 -20.21 -13.21 -28.05
CA GLY A 304 -20.41 -12.85 -29.45
C GLY A 304 -20.22 -11.37 -29.76
N GLU A 305 -20.44 -10.99 -31.03
CA GLU A 305 -20.18 -9.64 -31.55
C GLU A 305 -20.93 -8.51 -30.83
N ASN A 306 -22.07 -8.84 -30.21
CA ASN A 306 -22.78 -7.97 -29.28
C ASN A 306 -22.74 -8.58 -27.87
N PRO A 307 -21.69 -8.31 -27.08
CA PRO A 307 -21.49 -8.97 -25.79
C PRO A 307 -22.60 -8.67 -24.79
N ARG A 308 -23.27 -7.53 -24.91
CA ARG A 308 -24.40 -7.16 -24.05
C ARG A 308 -25.58 -8.07 -24.29
N LEU A 309 -25.96 -8.28 -25.55
CA LEU A 309 -27.04 -9.21 -25.91
C LEU A 309 -26.68 -10.64 -25.55
N GLY A 310 -25.43 -11.06 -25.78
CA GLY A 310 -24.98 -12.40 -25.41
C GLY A 310 -24.97 -12.63 -23.90
N LEU A 311 -24.57 -11.64 -23.11
CA LEU A 311 -24.63 -11.70 -21.64
C LEU A 311 -26.08 -11.74 -21.15
N ILE A 312 -26.99 -10.94 -21.71
CA ILE A 312 -28.42 -10.98 -21.38
C ILE A 312 -28.99 -12.38 -21.67
N LYS A 313 -28.72 -12.95 -22.85
CA LYS A 313 -29.14 -14.32 -23.19
C LYS A 313 -28.58 -15.36 -22.23
N ALA A 314 -27.31 -15.24 -21.85
CA ALA A 314 -26.69 -16.14 -20.88
C ALA A 314 -27.34 -16.03 -19.49
N MET A 315 -27.68 -14.82 -19.06
CA MET A 315 -28.38 -14.57 -17.80
C MET A 315 -29.84 -15.03 -17.83
N GLU A 316 -30.54 -14.92 -18.95
CA GLU A 316 -31.88 -15.47 -19.16
C GLU A 316 -31.85 -17.01 -19.05
N LYS A 317 -30.87 -17.66 -19.69
CA LYS A 317 -30.66 -19.10 -19.56
C LYS A 317 -30.31 -19.51 -18.12
N GLU A 318 -29.49 -18.73 -17.41
CA GLU A 318 -29.20 -18.99 -15.99
C GLU A 318 -30.47 -18.84 -15.14
N LYS A 319 -31.27 -17.80 -15.37
CA LYS A 319 -32.53 -17.52 -14.67
C LYS A 319 -33.51 -18.70 -14.78
N GLU A 320 -33.58 -19.36 -15.94
CA GLU A 320 -34.43 -20.55 -16.15
C GLU A 320 -33.96 -21.75 -15.33
N SER A 321 -32.65 -21.93 -15.18
CA SER A 321 -32.06 -23.04 -14.42
C SER A 321 -32.05 -22.86 -12.90
N VAL A 322 -32.27 -21.63 -12.41
CA VAL A 322 -32.20 -21.29 -10.98
C VAL A 322 -33.52 -21.58 -10.25
N LYS A 323 -33.50 -22.56 -9.33
CA LYS A 323 -34.64 -22.93 -8.48
C LYS A 323 -34.93 -21.93 -7.34
N LYS A 324 -33.92 -21.19 -6.86
CA LYS A 324 -34.03 -20.28 -5.70
C LYS A 324 -34.63 -18.93 -6.10
N LYS A 325 -35.82 -18.60 -5.58
CA LYS A 325 -36.59 -17.37 -5.88
C LYS A 325 -35.79 -16.06 -5.66
N LYS A 326 -34.99 -15.98 -4.59
CA LYS A 326 -34.13 -14.81 -4.30
C LYS A 326 -33.07 -14.58 -5.38
N LYS A 327 -32.39 -15.64 -5.84
CA LYS A 327 -31.36 -15.56 -6.88
C LYS A 327 -31.99 -15.23 -8.25
N LYS A 328 -33.18 -15.79 -8.53
CA LYS A 328 -33.94 -15.47 -9.75
C LYS A 328 -34.30 -13.98 -9.84
N LYS A 329 -34.76 -13.39 -8.73
CA LYS A 329 -35.05 -11.94 -8.63
C LYS A 329 -33.81 -11.07 -8.85
N GLN A 330 -32.66 -11.46 -8.29
CA GLN A 330 -31.38 -10.75 -8.49
C GLN A 330 -30.93 -10.78 -9.97
N ILE A 331 -31.11 -11.92 -10.66
CA ILE A 331 -30.80 -12.03 -12.08
C ILE A 331 -31.75 -11.15 -12.92
N GLU A 332 -33.05 -11.12 -12.59
CA GLU A 332 -34.03 -10.24 -13.26
C GLU A 332 -33.71 -8.75 -13.11
N GLU A 333 -33.34 -8.32 -11.90
CA GLU A 333 -32.94 -6.94 -11.63
C GLU A 333 -31.67 -6.56 -12.41
N ALA A 334 -30.71 -7.50 -12.51
CA ALA A 334 -29.49 -7.30 -13.27
C ALA A 334 -29.74 -7.23 -14.78
N ILE A 335 -30.63 -8.07 -15.33
CA ILE A 335 -31.06 -8.00 -16.74
C ILE A 335 -31.72 -6.65 -17.05
N LYS A 336 -32.67 -6.20 -16.20
CA LYS A 336 -33.31 -4.89 -16.36
C LYS A 336 -32.32 -3.73 -16.30
N ALA A 337 -31.35 -3.79 -15.37
CA ALA A 337 -30.29 -2.79 -15.27
C ALA A 337 -29.39 -2.77 -16.52
N LEU A 338 -29.08 -3.94 -17.08
CA LEU A 338 -28.32 -4.07 -18.32
C LEU A 338 -29.10 -3.54 -19.52
N GLN A 339 -30.42 -3.74 -19.59
CA GLN A 339 -31.29 -3.24 -20.67
C GLN A 339 -31.51 -1.71 -20.63
N ASN A 340 -31.56 -1.11 -19.44
CA ASN A 340 -31.89 0.31 -19.28
C ASN A 340 -30.68 1.26 -19.25
N ARG A 341 -29.45 0.76 -19.10
CA ARG A 341 -28.24 1.61 -19.03
C ARG A 341 -27.67 1.94 -20.42
N LYS A 342 -28.05 3.10 -20.97
CA LYS A 342 -27.41 3.71 -22.15
C LYS A 342 -25.88 3.90 -22.00
N LYS A 343 -25.39 4.12 -20.77
CA LYS A 343 -23.94 4.26 -20.49
C LYS A 343 -23.15 2.98 -20.69
N ILE A 344 -23.79 1.80 -20.62
CA ILE A 344 -23.09 0.53 -20.83
C ILE A 344 -22.77 0.34 -22.31
N ASP A 345 -23.64 0.78 -23.21
CA ASP A 345 -23.37 0.80 -24.65
C ASP A 345 -22.15 1.70 -24.96
N SER A 346 -22.07 2.85 -24.28
CA SER A 346 -20.89 3.72 -24.33
C SER A 346 -19.62 3.15 -23.69
N LEU A 347 -19.63 1.94 -23.12
CA LEU A 347 -18.42 1.20 -22.72
C LEU A 347 -18.01 0.18 -23.79
N PHE A 348 -18.92 -0.19 -24.69
CA PHE A 348 -18.75 -1.20 -25.73
C PHE A 348 -18.61 -0.60 -27.15
N GLU A 349 -19.03 0.65 -27.34
CA GLU A 349 -19.07 1.35 -28.64
C GLU A 349 -17.98 2.40 -28.83
N VAL A 350 -17.14 2.69 -27.82
CA VAL A 350 -16.17 3.78 -27.96
C VAL A 350 -15.12 3.41 -28.99
N SER A 351 -15.17 4.07 -30.15
CA SER A 351 -14.06 4.04 -31.10
C SER A 351 -12.81 4.64 -30.43
N SER A 352 -11.64 4.20 -30.86
CA SER A 352 -10.35 4.77 -30.40
C SER A 352 -10.38 6.30 -30.43
N ASP A 353 -10.98 6.90 -31.47
CA ASP A 353 -11.09 8.35 -31.66
C ASP A 353 -12.03 9.05 -30.68
N GLU A 354 -13.14 8.44 -30.30
CA GLU A 354 -14.05 9.03 -29.30
C GLU A 354 -13.44 8.99 -27.89
N VAL A 355 -12.62 7.98 -27.57
CA VAL A 355 -11.83 7.93 -26.33
C VAL A 355 -10.85 9.12 -26.28
N PHE A 356 -10.24 9.49 -27.41
CA PHE A 356 -9.34 10.65 -27.49
C PHE A 356 -10.08 11.99 -27.31
N LYS A 357 -11.29 12.15 -27.89
CA LYS A 357 -12.11 13.37 -27.79
C LYS A 357 -12.65 13.63 -26.37
N ARG A 358 -12.96 12.59 -25.60
CA ARG A 358 -13.55 12.72 -24.25
C ARG A 358 -12.53 13.05 -23.14
N SER A 359 -11.24 13.06 -23.45
CA SER A 359 -10.25 13.52 -22.49
C SER A 359 -10.25 15.05 -22.44
N ALA A 360 -10.69 15.62 -21.31
CA ALA A 360 -10.76 17.07 -21.05
C ALA A 360 -9.42 17.84 -21.19
N TRP A 361 -8.35 17.12 -21.55
CA TRP A 361 -7.02 17.66 -21.76
C TRP A 361 -6.70 17.92 -23.23
N VAL A 362 -7.35 17.26 -24.19
CA VAL A 362 -7.20 17.55 -25.63
C VAL A 362 -7.84 18.89 -25.99
N GLU A 363 -8.95 19.26 -25.35
CA GLU A 363 -9.51 20.62 -25.45
C GLU A 363 -8.56 21.69 -24.88
N LYS A 364 -7.84 21.40 -23.79
CA LYS A 364 -6.87 22.34 -23.21
C LYS A 364 -5.59 22.48 -24.04
N MET A 365 -5.20 21.45 -24.79
CA MET A 365 -4.05 21.50 -25.70
C MET A 365 -4.38 22.28 -26.99
N LYS A 366 -5.64 22.27 -27.45
CA LYS A 366 -6.08 23.10 -28.58
C LYS A 366 -6.00 24.61 -28.31
N VAL A 367 -5.97 25.03 -27.05
CA VAL A 367 -5.81 26.45 -26.67
C VAL A 367 -4.35 26.91 -26.77
N LEU A 368 -3.39 25.99 -26.95
CA LEU A 368 -1.96 26.31 -27.12
C LEU A 368 -1.49 26.26 -28.58
N GLU A 369 -2.39 26.06 -29.54
CA GLU A 369 -2.15 26.20 -30.99
C GLU A 369 -2.84 27.46 -31.57
N GLY A 370 -3.13 28.46 -30.73
CA GLY A 370 -3.58 29.79 -31.12
C GLY A 370 -2.50 30.83 -30.89
#